data_AF-A0A2P2LQ97-F1
#
_entry.id   AF-A0A2P2LQ97-F1
#
_cell.length_a   1.000
_cell.length_b   1.000
_cell.length_c   1.000
_cell.angle_alpha   90.00
_cell.angle_beta   90.00
_cell.angle_gamma   90.00
#
_symmetry.space_group_name_H-M   'P 1'
#
loop_
_entity.id
_entity.type
_entity.pdbx_description
1 polymer ?
#
loop_
_entity_poly.entity_id
_entity_poly.type
_entity_poly.pdbx_seq_one_letter_code
_entity_poly.pdbx_strand_id
1 'polypeptide(L)'
;MAGGPMTYLSNGNTNTHPPDPKRTYQVVVAATRDMGIGKDGKLPWRLPSDLKFFKEITSTTSDSGKKNAVIMGRKTWESIPVEHRPLSGRFNVVLTRSGSFDIATAENVVICGSMTSALELLAASPYCLSIEKVFVIGGGQILREALNAPACDAIHISEIETGIDCDTFIPPIDSSQFQPWYSSFPIVESNIRFCFTTYVRVRASSAESHGQNNDLNCDVSSENSKLEVKKFSFLPKLVFERHEEYVYLGLVQNIITNGTWKEDRTGTGTLSKFGCQMRFNLRKTFPLLTTKKVFWRGVVEELLWFISGSTNAKVMSSY
;
A
#
# COMPACT_ATOMS: atom_id res chain seq x y z
N MET A 1 13.67 -50.85 -53.89
CA MET A 1 13.48 -50.70 -52.44
C MET A 1 14.80 -50.24 -51.85
N ALA A 2 14.92 -48.95 -51.55
CA ALA A 2 16.14 -48.34 -51.03
C ALA A 2 15.77 -47.47 -49.83
N GLY A 3 16.35 -47.77 -48.68
CA GLY A 3 16.13 -47.07 -47.42
C GLY A 3 16.91 -45.77 -47.35
N GLY A 4 16.25 -44.71 -46.89
CA GLY A 4 16.85 -43.46 -46.43
C GLY A 4 16.76 -43.35 -44.90
N PRO A 5 17.66 -42.60 -44.25
CA PRO A 5 17.82 -42.62 -42.80
C PRO A 5 16.73 -41.79 -42.09
N MET A 6 16.21 -42.33 -40.97
CA MET A 6 15.34 -41.61 -40.03
C MET A 6 16.14 -40.51 -39.31
N THR A 7 15.78 -39.26 -39.54
CA THR A 7 16.14 -38.13 -38.70
C THR A 7 15.07 -37.97 -37.60
N TYR A 8 15.46 -38.26 -36.35
CA TYR A 8 14.67 -37.94 -35.18
C TYR A 8 14.68 -36.41 -34.97
N LEU A 9 13.54 -35.75 -35.19
CA LEU A 9 13.31 -34.37 -34.76
C LEU A 9 12.66 -34.39 -33.37
N SER A 10 13.50 -34.10 -32.36
CA SER A 10 13.08 -33.87 -30.98
C SER A 10 12.35 -32.53 -30.91
N ASN A 11 11.01 -32.54 -30.84
CA ASN A 11 10.24 -31.31 -30.67
C ASN A 11 10.11 -30.97 -29.17
N GLY A 12 11.16 -30.37 -28.63
CA GLY A 12 11.15 -29.76 -27.30
C GLY A 12 10.34 -28.46 -27.34
N ASN A 13 9.04 -28.54 -27.04
CA ASN A 13 8.21 -27.35 -26.89
C ASN A 13 8.30 -26.84 -25.45
N THR A 14 9.41 -26.20 -25.10
CA THR A 14 9.47 -25.32 -23.92
C THR A 14 8.73 -24.03 -24.29
N ASN A 15 7.41 -24.03 -24.07
CA ASN A 15 6.64 -22.79 -24.04
C ASN A 15 7.11 -21.94 -22.85
N THR A 16 8.20 -21.19 -23.03
CA THR A 16 8.51 -20.03 -22.21
C THR A 16 7.52 -18.93 -22.60
N HIS A 17 6.29 -19.04 -22.13
CA HIS A 17 5.42 -17.87 -22.05
C HIS A 17 6.15 -16.83 -21.19
N PRO A 18 6.22 -15.55 -21.60
CA PRO A 18 6.59 -14.49 -20.68
C PRO A 18 5.66 -14.60 -19.46
N PRO A 19 6.11 -14.33 -18.22
CA PRO A 19 5.22 -14.39 -17.08
C PRO A 19 4.03 -13.48 -17.37
N ASP A 20 2.84 -14.08 -17.52
CA ASP A 20 1.60 -13.33 -17.69
C ASP A 20 1.55 -12.22 -16.65
N PRO A 21 1.04 -11.02 -16.97
CA PRO A 21 0.99 -9.92 -16.03
C PRO A 21 0.09 -10.32 -14.84
N LYS A 22 0.71 -10.91 -13.81
CA LYS A 22 0.02 -11.33 -12.60
C LYS A 22 -0.43 -10.08 -11.89
N ARG A 23 -1.76 -9.90 -11.86
CA ARG A 23 -2.37 -8.81 -11.12
C ARG A 23 -1.92 -8.87 -9.66
N THR A 24 -1.46 -7.74 -9.14
CA THR A 24 -1.08 -7.61 -7.73
C THR A 24 -2.31 -7.30 -6.87
N TYR A 25 -2.15 -7.41 -5.56
CA TYR A 25 -3.22 -7.14 -4.59
C TYR A 25 -2.69 -6.44 -3.36
N GLN A 26 -3.62 -5.96 -2.54
CA GLN A 26 -3.35 -5.37 -1.23
C GLN A 26 -4.10 -6.16 -0.17
N VAL A 27 -3.60 -6.19 1.06
CA VAL A 27 -4.29 -6.84 2.19
C VAL A 27 -5.01 -5.79 3.01
N VAL A 28 -6.22 -6.11 3.48
CA VAL A 28 -6.92 -5.32 4.50
C VAL A 28 -7.29 -6.24 5.66
N VAL A 29 -6.83 -5.93 6.87
CA VAL A 29 -7.02 -6.79 8.04
C VAL A 29 -7.03 -5.98 9.34
N ALA A 30 -7.75 -6.46 10.35
CA ALA A 30 -7.60 -5.99 11.73
C ALA A 30 -6.93 -7.10 12.54
N ALA A 31 -5.91 -6.76 13.33
CA ALA A 31 -5.18 -7.75 14.11
C ALA A 31 -4.71 -7.20 15.45
N THR A 32 -4.63 -8.07 16.45
CA THR A 32 -3.99 -7.78 17.74
C THR A 32 -2.47 -7.67 17.59
N ARG A 33 -1.78 -7.23 18.65
CA ARG A 33 -0.31 -7.18 18.71
C ARG A 33 0.36 -8.51 18.35
N ASP A 34 -0.26 -9.63 18.73
CA ASP A 34 0.23 -10.98 18.46
C ASP A 34 -0.29 -11.56 17.13
N MET A 35 -0.78 -10.70 16.23
CA MET A 35 -1.33 -11.06 14.91
C MET A 35 -2.56 -11.97 14.97
N GLY A 36 -3.34 -11.88 16.05
CA GLY A 36 -4.63 -12.56 16.19
C GLY A 36 -5.74 -11.80 15.46
N ILE A 37 -6.54 -12.50 14.67
CA ILE A 37 -7.56 -11.90 13.77
C ILE A 37 -8.98 -12.43 14.02
N GLY A 38 -9.14 -13.45 14.84
CA GLY A 38 -10.40 -14.18 14.96
C GLY A 38 -10.47 -15.10 16.17
N LYS A 39 -11.69 -15.34 16.62
CA LYS A 39 -12.06 -16.31 17.66
C LYS A 39 -13.36 -17.00 17.25
N ASP A 40 -13.41 -18.33 17.29
CA ASP A 40 -14.60 -19.14 16.98
C ASP A 40 -15.25 -18.78 15.62
N GLY A 41 -14.42 -18.44 14.62
CA GLY A 41 -14.86 -18.07 13.28
C GLY A 41 -15.48 -16.66 13.16
N LYS A 42 -15.38 -15.82 14.19
CA LYS A 42 -15.88 -14.45 14.22
C LYS A 42 -14.78 -13.46 14.62
N LEU A 43 -15.04 -12.17 14.41
CA LEU A 43 -14.22 -11.10 14.97
C LEU A 43 -14.46 -11.01 16.49
N PRO A 44 -13.43 -11.04 17.35
CA PRO A 44 -13.61 -10.98 18.80
C PRO A 44 -13.85 -9.55 19.31
N TRP A 45 -13.95 -8.57 18.42
CA TRP A 45 -14.25 -7.17 18.70
C TRP A 45 -15.35 -6.63 17.80
N ARG A 46 -15.95 -5.51 18.20
CA ARG A 46 -16.88 -4.74 17.40
C ARG A 46 -16.42 -3.29 17.32
N LEU A 47 -15.81 -2.93 16.19
CA LEU A 47 -15.21 -1.63 15.95
C LEU A 47 -15.86 -0.96 14.72
N PRO A 48 -16.94 -0.17 14.87
CA PRO A 48 -17.56 0.55 13.76
C PRO A 48 -16.58 1.42 12.96
N SER A 49 -15.60 2.04 13.64
CA SER A 49 -14.59 2.87 13.00
C SER A 49 -13.67 2.04 12.07
N ASP A 50 -13.33 0.80 12.46
CA ASP A 50 -12.59 -0.15 11.62
C ASP A 50 -13.42 -0.60 10.41
N LEU A 51 -14.70 -0.93 10.60
CA LEU A 51 -15.59 -1.31 9.49
C LEU A 51 -15.77 -0.16 8.48
N LYS A 52 -15.84 1.08 8.95
CA LYS A 52 -15.88 2.27 8.09
C LYS A 52 -14.59 2.39 7.28
N PHE A 53 -13.43 2.26 7.93
CA PHE A 53 -12.13 2.27 7.26
C PHE A 53 -12.03 1.15 6.20
N PHE A 54 -12.41 -0.08 6.55
CA PHE A 54 -12.47 -1.23 5.64
C PHE A 54 -13.35 -0.94 4.42
N LYS A 55 -14.56 -0.40 4.63
CA LYS A 55 -15.46 -0.05 3.52
C LYS A 55 -14.85 1.02 2.63
N GLU A 56 -14.34 2.10 3.21
CA GLU A 56 -13.73 3.21 2.46
C GLU A 56 -12.56 2.76 1.60
N ILE A 57 -11.62 2.00 2.18
CA ILE A 57 -10.42 1.57 1.46
C ILE A 57 -10.72 0.56 0.36
N THR A 58 -11.65 -0.37 0.61
CA THR A 58 -12.00 -1.41 -0.37
C THR A 58 -12.96 -0.94 -1.45
N SER A 59 -13.64 0.20 -1.30
CA SER A 59 -14.60 0.70 -2.30
C SER A 59 -14.15 1.93 -3.06
N THR A 60 -13.23 2.74 -2.52
CA THR A 60 -12.75 3.96 -3.20
C THR A 60 -11.91 3.61 -4.44
N THR A 61 -12.33 4.13 -5.59
CA THR A 61 -11.59 4.08 -6.86
C THR A 61 -11.13 5.49 -7.26
N SER A 62 -10.05 5.56 -8.05
CA SER A 62 -9.64 6.81 -8.69
C SER A 62 -10.53 7.12 -9.90
N ASP A 63 -10.99 6.07 -10.60
CA ASP A 63 -11.91 6.16 -11.73
C ASP A 63 -13.33 5.77 -11.29
N SER A 64 -14.29 6.69 -11.46
CA SER A 64 -15.70 6.47 -11.11
C SER A 64 -16.39 5.39 -11.96
N GLY A 65 -15.84 5.05 -13.12
CA GLY A 65 -16.35 3.99 -13.99
C GLY A 65 -15.88 2.58 -13.58
N LYS A 66 -14.93 2.47 -12.63
CA LYS A 66 -14.35 1.20 -12.20
C LYS A 66 -14.85 0.78 -10.83
N LYS A 67 -14.64 -0.50 -10.50
CA LYS A 67 -14.88 -1.07 -9.17
C LYS A 67 -13.59 -1.66 -8.61
N ASN A 68 -13.52 -1.88 -7.31
CA ASN A 68 -12.49 -2.72 -6.72
C ASN A 68 -13.00 -4.14 -6.51
N ALA A 69 -12.09 -5.11 -6.52
CA ALA A 69 -12.37 -6.50 -6.19
C ALA A 69 -11.91 -6.83 -4.76
N VAL A 70 -12.68 -7.67 -4.07
CA VAL A 70 -12.37 -8.23 -2.76
C VAL A 70 -12.30 -9.75 -2.86
N ILE A 71 -11.17 -10.33 -2.50
CA ILE A 71 -10.91 -11.77 -2.46
C ILE A 71 -11.02 -12.23 -1.02
N MET A 72 -11.85 -13.25 -0.78
CA MET A 72 -12.02 -13.84 0.54
C MET A 72 -12.22 -15.35 0.48
N GLY A 73 -11.99 -16.03 1.61
CA GLY A 73 -12.28 -17.46 1.73
C GLY A 73 -13.74 -17.74 2.07
N ARG A 74 -14.21 -18.97 1.77
CA ARG A 74 -15.57 -19.43 2.10
C ARG A 74 -16.01 -19.12 3.55
N LYS A 75 -15.17 -19.45 4.55
CA LYS A 75 -15.49 -19.20 5.97
C LYS A 75 -15.69 -17.71 6.26
N THR A 76 -14.87 -16.85 5.66
CA THR A 76 -15.03 -15.39 5.78
C THR A 76 -16.32 -14.92 5.13
N TRP A 77 -16.62 -15.40 3.92
CA TRP A 77 -17.89 -15.12 3.25
C TRP A 77 -19.12 -15.54 4.08
N GLU A 78 -19.06 -16.70 4.72
CA GLU A 78 -20.11 -17.22 5.59
C GLU A 78 -20.25 -16.43 6.90
N SER A 79 -19.16 -15.84 7.39
CA SER A 79 -19.17 -14.99 8.60
C SER A 79 -19.77 -13.60 8.38
N ILE A 80 -19.86 -13.13 7.14
CA ILE A 80 -20.47 -11.83 6.81
C ILE A 80 -21.99 -11.96 6.93
N PRO A 81 -22.67 -11.06 7.66
CA PRO A 81 -24.13 -11.07 7.77
C PRO A 81 -24.82 -11.07 6.40
N VAL A 82 -25.97 -11.75 6.30
CA VAL A 82 -26.67 -11.98 5.02
C VAL A 82 -27.08 -10.65 4.36
N GLU A 83 -27.46 -9.67 5.16
CA GLU A 83 -27.81 -8.30 4.77
C GLU A 83 -26.62 -7.48 4.26
N HIS A 84 -25.39 -7.96 4.46
CA HIS A 84 -24.15 -7.27 4.08
C HIS A 84 -23.33 -8.04 3.03
N ARG A 85 -23.78 -9.23 2.61
CA ARG A 85 -23.20 -9.99 1.51
C ARG A 85 -24.15 -10.00 0.29
N PRO A 86 -23.66 -9.78 -0.94
CA PRO A 86 -22.29 -9.39 -1.28
C PRO A 86 -21.91 -8.00 -0.74
N LEU A 87 -20.61 -7.76 -0.58
CA LEU A 87 -20.11 -6.46 -0.19
C LEU A 87 -20.41 -5.44 -1.29
N SER A 88 -21.38 -4.56 -1.04
CA SER A 88 -21.88 -3.60 -2.03
C SER A 88 -20.78 -2.68 -2.57
N GLY A 89 -20.93 -2.30 -3.85
CA GLY A 89 -19.97 -1.45 -4.57
C GLY A 89 -18.65 -2.13 -4.95
N ARG A 90 -18.50 -3.44 -4.68
CA ARG A 90 -17.27 -4.20 -4.90
C ARG A 90 -17.56 -5.48 -5.67
N PHE A 91 -16.57 -5.95 -6.42
CA PHE A 91 -16.60 -7.26 -7.07
C PHE A 91 -16.09 -8.32 -6.09
N ASN A 92 -16.94 -9.27 -5.72
CA ASN A 92 -16.66 -10.23 -4.66
C ASN A 92 -16.14 -11.53 -5.26
N VAL A 93 -14.94 -11.96 -4.85
CA VAL A 93 -14.33 -13.22 -5.27
C VAL A 93 -14.23 -14.15 -4.06
N VAL A 94 -14.92 -15.28 -4.11
CA VAL A 94 -14.95 -16.26 -3.02
C VAL A 94 -14.10 -17.46 -3.40
N LEU A 95 -13.08 -17.74 -2.60
CA LEU A 95 -12.21 -18.89 -2.76
C LEU A 95 -12.83 -20.13 -2.08
N THR A 96 -13.13 -21.15 -2.88
CA THR A 96 -13.62 -22.45 -2.39
C THR A 96 -13.16 -23.59 -3.29
N ARG A 97 -12.88 -24.75 -2.68
CA ARG A 97 -12.58 -26.01 -3.38
C ARG A 97 -13.84 -26.87 -3.56
N SER A 98 -14.89 -26.59 -2.80
CA SER A 98 -16.19 -27.24 -2.89
C SER A 98 -16.92 -26.65 -4.09
N GLY A 99 -17.03 -27.41 -5.18
CA GLY A 99 -17.57 -26.96 -6.47
C GLY A 99 -19.08 -26.69 -6.50
N SER A 100 -19.77 -26.72 -5.35
CA SER A 100 -21.20 -26.51 -5.25
C SER A 100 -21.51 -25.49 -4.16
N PHE A 101 -21.94 -24.29 -4.55
CA PHE A 101 -22.59 -23.35 -3.65
C PHE A 101 -23.46 -22.39 -4.46
N ASP A 102 -24.67 -22.12 -3.98
CA ASP A 102 -25.67 -21.18 -4.54
C ASP A 102 -25.18 -19.71 -4.60
N ILE A 103 -23.91 -19.45 -4.26
CA ILE A 103 -23.25 -18.14 -4.24
C ILE A 103 -23.14 -17.53 -5.65
N ALA A 104 -23.06 -18.35 -6.70
CA ALA A 104 -22.82 -17.91 -8.08
C ALA A 104 -24.02 -17.20 -8.75
N THR A 105 -25.16 -17.06 -8.06
CA THR A 105 -26.36 -16.39 -8.59
C THR A 105 -26.42 -14.89 -8.27
N ALA A 106 -25.59 -14.41 -7.34
CA ALA A 106 -25.56 -13.02 -6.95
C ALA A 106 -24.73 -12.17 -7.93
N GLU A 107 -25.28 -11.04 -8.35
CA GLU A 107 -24.58 -10.09 -9.23
C GLU A 107 -23.28 -9.60 -8.55
N ASN A 108 -22.19 -9.50 -9.32
CA ASN A 108 -20.87 -9.09 -8.84
C ASN A 108 -20.21 -10.08 -7.84
N VAL A 109 -20.57 -11.37 -7.90
CA VAL A 109 -19.91 -12.45 -7.14
C VAL A 109 -19.37 -13.52 -8.08
N VAL A 110 -18.14 -13.97 -7.85
CA VAL A 110 -17.53 -15.09 -8.59
C VAL A 110 -16.83 -16.05 -7.63
N ILE A 111 -16.74 -17.31 -8.05
CA ILE A 111 -16.05 -18.36 -7.30
C ILE A 111 -14.75 -18.72 -8.02
N CYS A 112 -13.66 -18.87 -7.24
CA CYS A 112 -12.38 -19.36 -7.76
C CYS A 112 -11.83 -20.48 -6.87
N GLY A 113 -11.10 -21.43 -7.45
CA GLY A 113 -10.51 -22.56 -6.71
C GLY A 113 -9.26 -22.19 -5.91
N SER A 114 -8.59 -21.10 -6.28
CA SER A 114 -7.31 -20.67 -5.68
C SER A 114 -7.06 -19.17 -5.86
N MET A 115 -6.10 -18.64 -5.10
CA MET A 115 -5.61 -17.27 -5.26
C MET A 115 -5.08 -17.04 -6.69
N THR A 116 -4.30 -17.98 -7.22
CA THR A 116 -3.75 -17.90 -8.58
C THR A 116 -4.85 -17.75 -9.63
N SER A 117 -5.84 -18.63 -9.61
CA SER A 117 -6.99 -18.56 -10.56
C SER A 117 -7.79 -17.27 -10.41
N ALA A 118 -7.90 -16.71 -9.20
CA ALA A 118 -8.59 -15.44 -8.98
C ALA A 118 -7.81 -14.26 -9.59
N LEU A 119 -6.49 -14.23 -9.42
CA LEU A 119 -5.66 -13.17 -9.99
C LEU A 119 -5.58 -13.27 -11.52
N GLU A 120 -5.55 -14.47 -12.09
CA GLU A 120 -5.64 -14.71 -13.53
C GLU A 120 -6.98 -14.23 -14.10
N LEU A 121 -8.09 -14.59 -13.46
CA LEU A 121 -9.42 -14.11 -13.83
C LEU A 121 -9.47 -12.57 -13.83
N LEU A 122 -8.98 -11.95 -12.76
CA LEU A 122 -8.98 -10.50 -12.63
C LEU A 122 -7.99 -9.82 -13.59
N ALA A 123 -6.95 -10.52 -14.06
CA ALA A 123 -6.03 -10.02 -15.08
C ALA A 123 -6.61 -10.12 -16.52
N ALA A 124 -7.64 -10.95 -16.72
CA ALA A 124 -8.28 -11.15 -18.01
C ALA A 124 -9.41 -10.14 -18.29
N SER A 125 -9.76 -10.01 -19.58
CA SER A 125 -10.94 -9.24 -20.01
C SER A 125 -12.23 -9.94 -19.56
N PRO A 126 -13.27 -9.20 -19.12
CA PRO A 126 -13.36 -7.73 -19.06
C PRO A 126 -12.84 -7.11 -17.75
N TYR A 127 -12.41 -7.93 -16.78
CA TYR A 127 -12.07 -7.48 -15.43
C TYR A 127 -10.81 -6.61 -15.35
N CYS A 128 -9.85 -6.78 -16.26
CA CYS A 128 -8.68 -5.91 -16.33
C CYS A 128 -9.03 -4.45 -16.69
N LEU A 129 -10.18 -4.23 -17.35
CA LEU A 129 -10.67 -2.90 -17.73
C LEU A 129 -11.60 -2.29 -16.67
N SER A 130 -12.43 -3.12 -16.04
CA SER A 130 -13.49 -2.67 -15.12
C SER A 130 -13.09 -2.69 -13.64
N ILE A 131 -12.15 -3.54 -13.25
CA ILE A 131 -11.64 -3.58 -11.88
C ILE A 131 -10.39 -2.70 -11.81
N GLU A 132 -10.31 -1.82 -10.82
CA GLU A 132 -9.14 -0.98 -10.56
C GLU A 132 -8.15 -1.72 -9.65
N LYS A 133 -8.59 -2.16 -8.46
CA LYS A 133 -7.71 -2.79 -7.46
C LYS A 133 -8.27 -4.10 -6.93
N VAL A 134 -7.37 -4.90 -6.35
CA VAL A 134 -7.69 -6.19 -5.73
C VAL A 134 -7.28 -6.14 -4.27
N PHE A 135 -8.22 -6.49 -3.38
CA PHE A 135 -7.99 -6.56 -1.95
C PHE A 135 -8.20 -7.98 -1.44
N VAL A 136 -7.24 -8.54 -0.72
CA VAL A 136 -7.39 -9.79 0.03
C VAL A 136 -7.84 -9.43 1.45
N ILE A 137 -9.00 -9.95 1.86
CA ILE A 137 -9.66 -9.51 3.10
C ILE A 137 -9.81 -10.62 4.16
N GLY A 138 -9.24 -11.80 3.92
CA GLY A 138 -9.37 -12.95 4.83
C GLY A 138 -9.73 -14.26 4.12
N GLY A 139 -9.84 -15.38 4.82
CA GLY A 139 -9.59 -15.58 6.26
C GLY A 139 -8.15 -15.96 6.57
N GLY A 140 -7.91 -16.47 7.78
CA GLY A 140 -6.55 -16.75 8.28
C GLY A 140 -5.68 -17.63 7.38
N GLN A 141 -6.26 -18.66 6.74
CA GLN A 141 -5.51 -19.50 5.80
C GLN A 141 -5.03 -18.71 4.58
N ILE A 142 -5.91 -17.91 3.98
CA ILE A 142 -5.58 -17.10 2.79
C ILE A 142 -4.58 -16.01 3.16
N LEU A 143 -4.78 -15.34 4.29
CA LEU A 143 -3.87 -14.28 4.75
C LEU A 143 -2.48 -14.83 5.07
N ARG A 144 -2.36 -16.05 5.59
CA ARG A 144 -1.06 -16.69 5.85
C ARG A 144 -0.23 -16.87 4.58
N GLU A 145 -0.88 -17.19 3.47
CA GLU A 145 -0.23 -17.34 2.18
C GLU A 145 -0.05 -15.99 1.47
N ALA A 146 -0.95 -15.02 1.70
CA ALA A 146 -1.00 -13.77 0.94
C ALA A 146 -0.18 -12.62 1.54
N LEU A 147 -0.13 -12.49 2.88
CA LEU A 147 0.35 -11.28 3.57
C LEU A 147 1.76 -10.84 3.11
N ASN A 148 2.71 -11.78 3.10
CA ASN A 148 4.09 -11.52 2.74
C ASN A 148 4.45 -11.98 1.32
N ALA A 149 3.47 -12.46 0.52
CA ALA A 149 3.75 -12.98 -0.82
C ALA A 149 4.16 -11.86 -1.79
N PRO A 150 5.01 -12.15 -2.81
CA PRO A 150 5.54 -11.14 -3.72
C PRO A 150 4.50 -10.28 -4.44
N ALA A 151 3.29 -10.81 -4.64
CA ALA A 151 2.16 -10.10 -5.28
C ALA A 151 1.40 -9.14 -4.35
N CYS A 152 1.70 -9.14 -3.04
CA CYS A 152 1.10 -8.23 -2.06
C CYS A 152 1.86 -6.90 -2.03
N ASP A 153 1.22 -5.84 -2.50
CA ASP A 153 1.83 -4.53 -2.70
C ASP A 153 1.75 -3.63 -1.47
N ALA A 154 0.68 -3.77 -0.68
CA ALA A 154 0.48 -3.04 0.56
C ALA A 154 -0.37 -3.83 1.54
N ILE A 155 -0.20 -3.54 2.82
CA ILE A 155 -0.97 -4.10 3.92
C ILE A 155 -1.60 -2.94 4.70
N HIS A 156 -2.91 -2.90 4.72
CA HIS A 156 -3.70 -1.96 5.50
C HIS A 156 -4.19 -2.68 6.75
N ILE A 157 -3.60 -2.32 7.87
CA ILE A 157 -3.82 -3.01 9.14
C ILE A 157 -4.42 -2.06 10.17
N SER A 158 -5.52 -2.49 10.79
CA SER A 158 -6.00 -1.92 12.05
C SER A 158 -5.28 -2.62 13.20
N GLU A 159 -4.28 -1.94 13.77
CA GLU A 159 -3.43 -2.47 14.83
C GLU A 159 -4.14 -2.31 16.18
N ILE A 160 -4.70 -3.42 16.69
CA ILE A 160 -5.38 -3.45 17.98
C ILE A 160 -4.34 -3.61 19.09
N GLU A 161 -4.21 -2.57 19.91
CA GLU A 161 -3.23 -2.50 20.99
C GLU A 161 -3.70 -3.21 22.27
N THR A 162 -5.01 -3.37 22.44
CA THR A 162 -5.60 -4.08 23.59
C THR A 162 -5.41 -5.59 23.44
N GLY A 163 -5.04 -6.28 24.54
CA GLY A 163 -4.95 -7.75 24.56
C GLY A 163 -6.34 -8.39 24.45
N ILE A 164 -6.55 -9.20 23.42
CA ILE A 164 -7.82 -9.91 23.13
C ILE A 164 -7.47 -11.36 22.78
N ASP A 165 -8.23 -12.31 23.34
CA ASP A 165 -8.04 -13.73 23.06
C ASP A 165 -8.46 -14.10 21.62
N CYS A 166 -7.60 -14.85 20.94
CA CYS A 166 -7.74 -15.24 19.55
C CYS A 166 -7.34 -16.71 19.36
N ASP A 167 -7.96 -17.40 18.40
CA ASP A 167 -7.58 -18.75 17.96
C ASP A 167 -7.04 -18.77 16.53
N THR A 168 -7.26 -17.70 15.77
CA THR A 168 -6.89 -17.57 14.38
C THR A 168 -5.85 -16.48 14.23
N PHE A 169 -4.68 -16.85 13.72
CA PHE A 169 -3.52 -15.97 13.62
C PHE A 169 -2.96 -15.92 12.20
N ILE A 170 -2.40 -14.75 11.86
CA ILE A 170 -1.66 -14.49 10.62
C ILE A 170 -0.16 -14.35 10.94
N PRO A 171 0.76 -14.54 9.97
CA PRO A 171 2.18 -14.32 10.20
C PRO A 171 2.46 -12.84 10.49
N PRO A 172 3.58 -12.52 11.15
CA PRO A 172 4.02 -11.13 11.29
C PRO A 172 4.32 -10.51 9.92
N ILE A 173 4.16 -9.19 9.81
CA ILE A 173 4.54 -8.41 8.64
C ILE A 173 6.08 -8.42 8.54
N ASP A 174 6.62 -8.85 7.40
CA ASP A 174 8.07 -8.87 7.18
C ASP A 174 8.63 -7.46 6.97
N SER A 175 9.31 -6.93 7.98
CA SER A 175 9.90 -5.59 7.95
C SER A 175 11.07 -5.42 6.97
N SER A 176 11.65 -6.52 6.46
CA SER A 176 12.63 -6.45 5.38
C SER A 176 11.98 -6.18 4.02
N GLN A 177 10.70 -6.55 3.88
CA GLN A 177 9.92 -6.41 2.66
C GLN A 177 8.96 -5.22 2.70
N PHE A 178 8.55 -4.78 3.89
CA PHE A 178 7.52 -3.75 4.06
C PHE A 178 7.98 -2.64 5.00
N GLN A 179 7.65 -1.39 4.64
CA GLN A 179 7.90 -0.21 5.45
C GLN A 179 6.59 0.51 5.79
N PRO A 180 6.47 1.11 6.99
CA PRO A 180 5.32 1.91 7.34
C PRO A 180 5.26 3.16 6.46
N TRP A 181 4.11 3.38 5.83
CA TRP A 181 3.84 4.50 4.93
C TRP A 181 2.92 5.54 5.57
N TYR A 182 1.92 5.08 6.33
CA TYR A 182 0.96 5.93 7.02
C TYR A 182 0.60 5.30 8.35
N SER A 183 0.41 6.11 9.39
CA SER A 183 -0.18 5.68 10.66
C SER A 183 -1.09 6.77 11.21
N SER A 184 -2.34 6.43 11.50
CA SER A 184 -3.27 7.35 12.13
C SER A 184 -2.91 7.60 13.60
N PHE A 185 -3.44 8.66 14.19
CA PHE A 185 -3.45 8.79 15.64
C PHE A 185 -4.26 7.63 16.27
N PRO A 186 -3.90 7.20 17.50
CA PRO A 186 -4.66 6.18 18.21
C PRO A 186 -6.11 6.60 18.43
N ILE A 187 -7.02 5.68 18.17
CA ILE A 187 -8.46 5.78 18.41
C ILE A 187 -8.79 4.87 19.59
N VAL A 188 -9.70 5.32 20.46
CA VAL A 188 -10.24 4.50 21.54
C VAL A 188 -11.74 4.37 21.31
N GLU A 189 -12.20 3.14 21.08
CA GLU A 189 -13.59 2.79 20.84
C GLU A 189 -13.92 1.53 21.65
N SER A 190 -14.99 1.54 22.43
CA SER A 190 -15.40 0.37 23.25
C SER A 190 -14.29 -0.18 24.18
N ASN A 191 -13.49 0.70 24.79
CA ASN A 191 -12.28 0.36 25.60
C ASN A 191 -11.17 -0.38 24.83
N ILE A 192 -11.26 -0.43 23.50
CA ILE A 192 -10.24 -0.98 22.63
C ILE A 192 -9.48 0.20 22.02
N ARG A 193 -8.16 0.19 22.21
CA ARG A 193 -7.26 1.17 21.60
C ARG A 193 -6.64 0.57 20.35
N PHE A 194 -6.70 1.30 19.24
CA PHE A 194 -6.13 0.86 17.96
C PHE A 194 -5.73 2.04 17.08
N CYS A 195 -4.93 1.79 16.06
CA CYS A 195 -4.65 2.76 15.01
C CYS A 195 -4.70 2.10 13.62
N PHE A 196 -4.88 2.92 12.58
CA PHE A 196 -4.79 2.45 11.20
C PHE A 196 -3.37 2.66 10.69
N THR A 197 -2.70 1.59 10.31
CA THR A 197 -1.37 1.65 9.71
C THR A 197 -1.42 1.08 8.29
N THR A 198 -0.70 1.70 7.37
CA THR A 198 -0.46 1.15 6.04
C THR A 198 1.02 0.86 5.89
N TYR A 199 1.33 -0.37 5.53
CA TYR A 199 2.66 -0.82 5.16
C TYR A 199 2.73 -0.99 3.64
N VAL A 200 3.81 -0.52 3.03
CA VAL A 200 4.04 -0.61 1.59
C VAL A 200 5.24 -1.49 1.33
N ARG A 201 5.15 -2.37 0.32
CA ARG A 201 6.27 -3.22 -0.07
C ARG A 201 7.42 -2.38 -0.62
N VAL A 202 8.61 -2.58 -0.05
CA VAL A 202 9.86 -2.04 -0.57
C VAL A 202 10.27 -2.85 -1.78
N ARG A 203 10.29 -2.21 -2.96
CA ARG A 203 10.92 -2.79 -4.14
C ARG A 203 12.34 -2.24 -4.21
N ALA A 204 13.34 -3.11 -4.10
CA ALA A 204 14.69 -2.75 -4.49
C ALA A 204 14.62 -2.32 -5.96
N SER A 205 15.06 -1.10 -6.28
CA SER A 205 15.45 -0.87 -7.67
C SER A 205 16.61 -1.81 -7.88
N SER A 206 16.50 -2.76 -8.80
CA SER A 206 17.65 -3.50 -9.31
C SER A 206 18.73 -2.47 -9.65
N ALA A 207 19.72 -2.36 -8.77
CA ALA A 207 20.88 -1.52 -8.99
C ALA A 207 21.65 -2.11 -10.16
N GLU A 208 21.94 -1.24 -11.13
CA GLU A 208 22.87 -1.35 -12.24
C GLU A 208 23.79 -2.58 -12.22
N SER A 209 23.53 -3.53 -13.13
CA SER A 209 24.54 -4.48 -13.57
C SER A 209 25.65 -3.71 -14.30
N HIS A 210 26.86 -3.76 -13.76
CA HIS A 210 28.09 -3.37 -14.43
C HIS A 210 28.19 -4.01 -15.83
N GLY A 211 28.32 -3.17 -16.85
CA GLY A 211 28.75 -3.54 -18.20
C GLY A 211 29.45 -2.34 -18.84
N GLN A 212 30.78 -2.36 -18.84
CA GLN A 212 31.61 -1.41 -19.59
C GLN A 212 31.43 -1.61 -21.10
N ASN A 213 31.10 -0.57 -21.86
CA ASN A 213 32.00 0.05 -22.85
C ASN A 213 31.34 1.13 -23.72
N ASN A 214 32.15 2.15 -24.00
CA ASN A 214 32.04 3.36 -24.81
C ASN A 214 31.17 3.33 -26.10
N ASP A 215 30.42 4.41 -26.34
CA ASP A 215 30.77 5.43 -27.35
C ASP A 215 29.85 6.66 -27.32
N LEU A 216 30.39 7.82 -27.73
CA LEU A 216 29.88 9.19 -27.58
C LEU A 216 28.67 9.52 -28.46
N ASN A 217 27.67 10.28 -27.95
CA ASN A 217 27.48 11.71 -28.27
C ASN A 217 26.33 12.38 -27.48
N CYS A 218 26.44 13.70 -27.38
CA CYS A 218 25.71 14.70 -26.59
C CYS A 218 24.20 14.87 -26.86
N ASP A 219 23.43 15.10 -25.78
CA ASP A 219 22.61 16.31 -25.64
C ASP A 219 22.19 16.53 -24.19
N VAL A 220 22.56 17.70 -23.65
CA VAL A 220 22.19 18.17 -22.31
C VAL A 220 20.93 19.00 -22.44
N SER A 221 19.80 18.48 -21.95
CA SER A 221 18.88 19.19 -21.04
C SER A 221 17.56 18.46 -20.91
N SER A 222 17.01 18.48 -19.68
CA SER A 222 15.62 18.15 -19.36
C SER A 222 15.28 16.71 -18.96
N GLU A 223 16.09 16.02 -18.15
CA GLU A 223 15.56 14.91 -17.33
C GLU A 223 16.32 14.80 -16.00
N ASN A 224 15.81 15.44 -14.94
CA ASN A 224 16.20 15.05 -13.57
C ASN A 224 15.10 15.25 -12.52
N SER A 225 13.83 15.31 -12.92
CA SER A 225 12.66 15.41 -12.03
C SER A 225 11.69 14.22 -12.12
N LYS A 226 11.98 13.20 -12.95
CA LYS A 226 11.16 11.98 -13.09
C LYS A 226 11.52 10.85 -12.13
N LEU A 227 12.50 11.06 -11.25
CA LEU A 227 13.00 10.05 -10.32
C LEU A 227 12.18 10.12 -9.02
N GLU A 228 11.10 9.32 -8.93
CA GLU A 228 10.53 8.67 -7.72
C GLU A 228 9.02 8.43 -7.77
N VAL A 229 8.24 9.25 -8.49
CA VAL A 229 6.77 9.07 -8.59
C VAL A 229 6.39 7.75 -9.29
N LYS A 230 7.23 7.24 -10.18
CA LYS A 230 7.02 5.94 -10.85
C LYS A 230 7.13 4.74 -9.89
N LYS A 231 7.81 4.87 -8.74
CA LYS A 231 8.16 3.71 -7.89
C LYS A 231 6.96 3.15 -7.14
N PHE A 232 5.89 3.94 -6.97
CA PHE A 232 4.73 3.57 -6.15
C PHE A 232 3.39 3.67 -6.88
N SER A 233 3.35 3.98 -8.18
CA SER A 233 2.10 4.26 -8.93
C SER A 233 1.06 3.12 -8.90
N PHE A 234 1.44 1.94 -8.42
CA PHE A 234 0.56 0.80 -8.14
C PHE A 234 -0.32 1.00 -6.89
N LEU A 235 0.06 1.89 -5.97
CA LEU A 235 -0.72 2.19 -4.78
C LEU A 235 -1.93 3.06 -5.11
N PRO A 236 -3.04 2.95 -4.34
CA PRO A 236 -4.17 3.85 -4.47
C PRO A 236 -3.75 5.29 -4.30
N LYS A 237 -4.30 6.19 -5.14
CA LYS A 237 -4.16 7.64 -4.95
C LYS A 237 -4.48 8.05 -3.51
N LEU A 238 -5.50 7.44 -2.91
CA LEU A 238 -5.86 7.64 -1.51
C LEU A 238 -4.73 7.27 -0.52
N VAL A 239 -3.96 6.22 -0.80
CA VAL A 239 -2.81 5.81 0.06
C VAL A 239 -1.66 6.80 -0.08
N PHE A 240 -1.44 7.32 -1.28
CA PHE A 240 -0.48 8.41 -1.50
C PHE A 240 -0.90 9.68 -0.76
N GLU A 241 -2.12 10.15 -0.99
CA GLU A 241 -2.66 11.37 -0.39
C GLU A 241 -2.76 11.28 1.15
N ARG A 242 -2.82 10.06 1.70
CA ARG A 242 -2.76 9.82 3.14
C ARG A 242 -1.35 9.93 3.73
N HIS A 243 -0.28 9.96 2.93
CA HIS A 243 1.08 10.14 3.48
C HIS A 243 1.20 11.49 4.20
N GLU A 244 1.83 11.49 5.38
CA GLU A 244 1.85 12.69 6.24
C GLU A 244 2.56 13.88 5.60
N GLU A 245 3.49 13.66 4.67
CA GLU A 245 4.15 14.74 3.92
C GLU A 245 3.17 15.59 3.09
N TYR A 246 2.00 15.05 2.69
CA TYR A 246 0.97 15.85 2.02
C TYR A 246 0.38 16.93 2.91
N VAL A 247 0.54 16.85 4.24
CA VAL A 247 0.20 17.96 5.15
C VAL A 247 1.07 19.18 4.84
N TYR A 248 2.36 18.97 4.57
CA TYR A 248 3.28 20.03 4.14
C TYR A 248 3.00 20.49 2.71
N LEU A 249 2.90 19.56 1.75
CA LEU A 249 2.69 19.91 0.33
C LEU A 249 1.36 20.63 0.11
N GLY A 250 0.30 20.18 0.79
CA GLY A 250 -1.01 20.83 0.73
C GLY A 250 -0.98 22.24 1.30
N LEU A 251 -0.21 22.48 2.38
CA LEU A 251 -0.02 23.83 2.92
C LEU A 251 0.71 24.74 1.93
N VAL A 252 1.79 24.24 1.31
CA VAL A 252 2.53 24.99 0.27
C VAL A 252 1.60 25.36 -0.89
N GLN A 253 0.84 24.40 -1.42
CA GLN A 253 -0.13 24.65 -2.48
C GLN A 253 -1.18 25.69 -2.05
N ASN A 254 -1.67 25.61 -0.81
CA ASN A 254 -2.67 26.54 -0.31
C ASN A 254 -2.16 27.98 -0.24
N ILE A 255 -0.90 28.19 0.18
CA ILE A 255 -0.24 29.49 0.24
C ILE A 255 -0.03 30.05 -1.18
N ILE A 256 0.39 29.21 -2.13
CA ILE A 256 0.58 29.64 -3.52
C ILE A 256 -0.75 30.08 -4.14
N THR A 257 -1.82 29.32 -3.92
CA THR A 257 -3.12 29.60 -4.56
C THR A 257 -3.91 30.71 -3.87
N ASN A 258 -3.86 30.80 -2.54
CA ASN A 258 -4.74 31.67 -1.74
C ASN A 258 -3.99 32.60 -0.77
N GLY A 259 -2.67 32.66 -0.85
CA GLY A 259 -1.86 33.52 0.01
C GLY A 259 -1.99 35.00 -0.34
N THR A 260 -1.90 35.85 0.67
CA THR A 260 -1.82 37.30 0.47
C THR A 260 -0.37 37.71 0.24
N TRP A 261 -0.12 38.46 -0.84
CA TRP A 261 1.18 39.06 -1.09
C TRP A 261 1.46 40.16 -0.06
N LYS A 262 2.69 40.20 0.46
CA LYS A 262 3.18 41.19 1.42
C LYS A 262 4.63 41.53 1.15
N GLU A 263 4.98 42.79 1.38
CA GLU A 263 6.38 43.21 1.44
C GLU A 263 7.05 42.69 2.71
N ASP A 264 8.37 42.48 2.66
CA ASP A 264 9.18 41.99 3.77
C ASP A 264 10.43 42.85 4.00
N ARG A 265 11.10 42.63 5.14
CA ARG A 265 12.32 43.37 5.51
C ARG A 265 13.49 43.18 4.53
N THR A 266 13.44 42.14 3.70
CA THR A 266 14.49 41.79 2.74
C THR A 266 14.26 42.40 1.36
N GLY A 267 13.10 43.00 1.12
CA GLY A 267 12.72 43.59 -0.17
C GLY A 267 12.38 42.56 -1.27
N THR A 268 12.25 41.27 -0.92
CA THR A 268 11.90 40.21 -1.89
C THR A 268 10.39 40.04 -2.01
N GLY A 269 9.67 40.23 -0.90
CA GLY A 269 8.23 40.01 -0.81
C GLY A 269 7.87 38.54 -0.60
N THR A 270 6.68 38.30 -0.04
CA THR A 270 6.22 36.96 0.35
C THR A 270 4.73 36.75 0.04
N LEU A 271 4.37 35.54 -0.36
CA LEU A 271 2.99 35.06 -0.24
C LEU A 271 2.82 34.43 1.13
N SER A 272 1.82 34.90 1.89
CA SER A 272 1.64 34.48 3.29
C SER A 272 0.19 34.14 3.62
N LYS A 273 0.04 33.24 4.58
CA LYS A 273 -1.24 32.90 5.21
C LYS A 273 -1.03 32.78 6.72
N PHE A 274 -1.99 33.27 7.51
CA PHE A 274 -1.88 33.32 8.96
C PHE A 274 -2.59 32.13 9.63
N GLY A 275 -2.03 31.62 10.73
CA GLY A 275 -2.67 30.61 11.57
C GLY A 275 -2.68 29.18 11.00
N CYS A 276 -1.70 28.81 10.18
CA CYS A 276 -1.60 27.46 9.64
C CYS A 276 -1.02 26.47 10.66
N GLN A 277 -1.50 25.22 10.65
CA GLN A 277 -1.04 24.17 11.56
C GLN A 277 -0.75 22.88 10.80
N MET A 278 0.33 22.20 11.19
CA MET A 278 0.67 20.85 10.74
C MET A 278 0.82 19.91 11.95
N ARG A 279 0.48 18.63 11.78
CA ARG A 279 0.64 17.59 12.80
C ARG A 279 1.20 16.34 12.12
N PHE A 280 2.15 15.69 12.77
CA PHE A 280 2.84 14.50 12.28
C PHE A 280 2.85 13.41 13.38
N ASN A 281 2.72 12.14 13.00
CA ASN A 281 2.69 11.02 13.93
C ASN A 281 4.08 10.39 14.10
N LEU A 282 4.74 10.68 15.20
CA LEU A 282 6.12 10.24 15.47
C LEU A 282 6.25 8.79 15.96
N ARG A 283 5.15 8.03 16.07
CA ARG A 283 5.18 6.68 16.66
C ARG A 283 5.89 5.65 15.77
N LYS A 284 5.81 5.82 14.45
CA LYS A 284 6.26 4.83 13.46
C LYS A 284 7.26 5.40 12.46
N THR A 285 7.21 6.71 12.20
CA THR A 285 8.05 7.40 11.22
C THR A 285 8.58 8.71 11.79
N PHE A 286 9.62 9.24 11.18
CA PHE A 286 10.16 10.57 11.48
C PHE A 286 9.86 11.51 10.30
N PRO A 287 9.26 12.70 10.52
CA PRO A 287 8.74 13.57 9.47
C PRO A 287 9.86 14.37 8.79
N LEU A 288 10.84 13.66 8.23
CA LEU A 288 11.84 14.25 7.34
C LEU A 288 11.26 14.26 5.92
N LEU A 289 11.12 15.44 5.34
CA LEU A 289 10.58 15.60 3.98
C LEU A 289 11.42 14.78 2.98
N THR A 290 10.74 14.05 2.08
CA THR A 290 11.40 13.24 1.05
C THR A 290 11.28 13.88 -0.32
N THR A 291 10.31 14.78 -0.55
CA THR A 291 10.15 15.54 -1.80
C THR A 291 11.31 16.50 -2.10
N LYS A 292 12.18 16.73 -1.11
CA LYS A 292 13.43 17.47 -1.24
C LYS A 292 14.44 16.91 -0.25
N LYS A 293 15.71 16.78 -0.66
CA LYS A 293 16.80 16.43 0.26
C LYS A 293 16.93 17.49 1.36
N VAL A 294 16.66 17.09 2.61
CA VAL A 294 16.87 17.91 3.81
C VAL A 294 18.32 17.76 4.27
N PHE A 295 18.95 18.87 4.67
CA PHE A 295 20.30 18.86 5.25
C PHE A 295 20.28 18.37 6.70
N TRP A 296 20.02 17.06 6.87
CA TRP A 296 19.80 16.43 8.17
C TRP A 296 20.97 16.61 9.15
N ARG A 297 22.20 16.52 8.64
CA ARG A 297 23.41 16.74 9.44
C ARG A 297 23.38 18.09 10.13
N GLY A 298 23.12 19.17 9.38
CA GLY A 298 23.03 20.52 9.94
C GLY A 298 21.91 20.68 10.96
N VAL A 299 20.74 20.06 10.73
CA VAL A 299 19.62 20.08 11.70
C VAL A 299 20.03 19.45 13.04
N VAL A 300 20.72 18.30 13.00
CA VAL A 300 21.18 17.61 14.22
C VAL A 300 22.27 18.42 14.93
N GLU A 301 23.25 18.93 14.19
CA GLU A 301 24.33 19.74 14.75
C GLU A 301 23.81 21.04 15.37
N GLU A 302 22.87 21.72 14.72
CA GLU A 302 22.20 22.92 15.24
C GLU A 302 21.39 22.59 16.51
N LEU A 303 20.66 21.46 16.54
CA LEU A 303 19.93 21.03 17.73
C LEU A 303 20.87 20.74 18.91
N LEU A 304 21.99 20.07 18.69
CA LEU A 304 23.00 19.83 19.71
C LEU A 304 23.64 21.13 20.20
N TRP A 305 23.87 22.09 19.29
CA TRP A 305 24.35 23.42 19.64
C TRP A 305 23.36 24.16 20.54
N PHE A 306 22.06 24.13 20.23
CA PHE A 306 21.02 24.70 21.11
C PHE A 306 21.01 24.04 22.49
N ILE A 307 21.08 22.71 22.56
CA ILE A 307 21.09 21.96 23.82
C ILE A 307 22.34 22.31 24.66
N SER A 308 23.48 22.61 24.01
CA SER A 308 24.71 23.02 24.69
C SER A 308 24.65 24.43 25.31
N GLY A 309 23.64 25.24 24.96
CA GLY A 309 23.55 26.63 25.39
C GLY A 309 24.59 27.56 24.75
N SER A 310 25.32 27.08 23.74
CA SER A 310 26.29 27.90 23.01
C SER A 310 25.59 28.95 22.15
N THR A 311 26.17 30.14 22.08
CA THR A 311 25.77 31.23 21.18
C THR A 311 26.84 31.53 20.13
N ASN A 312 27.93 30.75 20.11
CA ASN A 312 29.02 30.92 19.16
C ASN A 312 28.75 30.12 17.87
N ALA A 313 28.36 30.82 16.81
CA ALA A 313 28.09 30.24 15.50
C ALA A 313 29.35 29.64 14.82
N LYS A 314 30.57 30.02 15.23
CA LYS A 314 31.81 29.43 14.67
C LYS A 314 31.92 27.93 14.95
N VAL A 315 31.32 27.48 16.05
CA VAL A 315 31.24 26.06 16.41
C VAL A 315 30.45 25.27 15.36
N MET A 316 29.43 25.88 14.73
CA MET A 316 28.68 25.25 13.64
C MET A 316 29.45 25.24 12.32
N SER A 317 30.33 26.22 12.07
CA SER A 317 31.12 26.31 10.83
C SER A 317 32.31 25.34 10.79
N SER A 318 32.67 24.74 11.92
CA SER A 318 33.81 23.82 12.04
C SER A 318 33.47 22.34 11.85
N TYR A 319 32.19 21.99 11.67
CA TYR A 319 31.72 20.62 11.43
C TYR A 319 31.46 20.36 9.94
#